data_AF-A0A937N4E3-F1
#
_entry.id   AF-A0A937N4E3-F1
#
_cell.length_a   1.000
_cell.length_b   1.000
_cell.length_c   1.000
_cell.angle_alpha   90.00
_cell.angle_beta   90.00
_cell.angle_gamma   90.00
#
_symmetry.space_group_name_H-M   'P 1'
#
loop_
_entity.id
_entity.type
_entity.pdbx_description
1 polymer ?
#
loop_
_entity_poly.entity_id
_entity_poly.type
_entity_poly.pdbx_seq_one_letter_code
_entity_poly.pdbx_strand_id
1 'polypeptide(L)'
;MYEVWWIVAGTLVAIGVLGLLAWPRWRRRRETGRLVHACKLFHLRREWLEADFVTVGSRAIKPHGLQWSDCDFEDEAAFATDRNTRQLRAFVAVTIYLCPIDGGEAEGDRGSTKQRAATAVFHFDGRRWLTDGRAIFNLNPLEAIEHFQHELEMVD
;
A
#
# COMPACT_ATOMS: atom_id res chain seq x y z
N MET A 1 -44.99 41.24 4.94
CA MET A 1 -43.98 40.65 4.03
C MET A 1 -42.59 40.44 4.66
N TYR A 2 -42.31 41.02 5.84
CA TYR A 2 -41.03 40.90 6.57
C TYR A 2 -40.97 39.70 7.53
N GLU A 3 -42.12 39.18 7.99
CA GLU A 3 -42.17 38.04 8.94
C GLU A 3 -41.69 36.72 8.33
N VAL A 4 -41.94 36.51 7.04
CA VAL A 4 -41.52 35.29 6.32
C VAL A 4 -40.00 35.24 6.15
N TRP A 5 -39.34 36.39 6.06
CA TRP A 5 -37.91 36.48 5.78
C TRP A 5 -37.03 35.95 6.92
N TRP A 6 -37.44 36.17 8.17
CA TRP A 6 -36.74 35.64 9.35
C TRP A 6 -36.88 34.12 9.49
N ILE A 7 -38.02 33.56 9.09
CA ILE A 7 -38.24 32.10 9.08
C ILE A 7 -37.34 31.46 8.02
N VAL A 8 -37.28 32.05 6.82
CA VAL A 8 -36.40 31.57 5.74
C VAL A 8 -34.93 31.68 6.13
N ALA A 9 -34.51 32.80 6.73
CA ALA A 9 -33.15 33.00 7.22
C ALA A 9 -32.79 32.00 8.33
N GLY A 10 -33.68 31.79 9.32
CA GLY A 10 -33.46 30.83 10.40
C GLY A 10 -33.38 29.39 9.90
N THR A 11 -34.18 29.03 8.90
CA THR A 11 -34.17 27.71 8.29
C THR A 11 -32.86 27.44 7.54
N LEU A 12 -32.37 28.42 6.77
CA LEU A 12 -31.09 28.31 6.07
C LEU A 12 -29.91 28.15 7.04
N VAL A 13 -29.91 28.89 8.15
CA VAL A 13 -28.88 28.76 9.19
C VAL A 13 -28.94 27.38 9.84
N ALA A 14 -30.13 26.90 10.19
CA ALA A 14 -30.30 25.57 10.79
C ALA A 14 -29.82 24.45 9.86
N ILE A 15 -30.11 24.54 8.56
CA ILE A 15 -29.63 23.58 7.55
C ILE A 15 -28.10 23.66 7.41
N GLY A 16 -27.52 24.87 7.41
CA GLY A 16 -26.06 25.05 7.35
C GLY A 16 -25.35 24.44 8.55
N VAL A 17 -25.88 24.63 9.76
CA VAL A 17 -25.32 24.05 11.00
C VAL A 17 -25.46 22.52 11.00
N LEU A 18 -26.61 21.98 10.61
CA LEU A 18 -26.82 20.54 10.47
C LEU A 18 -25.88 19.93 9.42
N GLY A 19 -25.68 20.61 8.29
CA GLY A 19 -24.74 20.21 7.25
C GLY A 19 -23.30 20.16 7.76
N LEU A 20 -22.85 21.18 8.49
CA LEU A 20 -21.52 21.23 9.09
C LEU A 20 -21.28 20.13 10.13
N LEU A 21 -22.29 19.82 10.96
CA LEU A 21 -22.22 18.75 11.96
C LEU A 21 -22.25 17.35 11.33
N ALA A 22 -22.99 17.18 10.22
CA ALA A 22 -23.08 15.92 9.49
C ALA A 22 -21.87 15.67 8.56
N TRP A 23 -21.19 16.74 8.10
CA TRP A 23 -20.04 16.69 7.19
C TRP A 23 -18.93 15.71 7.62
N PRO A 24 -18.39 15.77 8.85
CA PRO A 24 -17.32 14.86 9.25
C PRO A 24 -17.79 13.40 9.30
N ARG A 25 -19.04 13.14 9.67
CA ARG A 25 -19.63 11.78 9.66
C ARG A 25 -19.80 11.25 8.24
N TRP A 26 -20.26 12.09 7.32
CA TRP A 26 -20.46 11.70 5.93
C TRP A 26 -19.13 11.49 5.21
N ARG A 27 -18.14 12.34 5.51
CA ARG A 27 -16.76 12.18 5.04
C ARG A 27 -16.14 10.86 5.53
N ARG A 28 -16.24 10.55 6.83
CA ARG A 28 -15.75 9.26 7.38
C ARG A 28 -16.43 8.05 6.74
N ARG A 29 -17.75 8.08 6.54
CA ARG A 29 -18.48 6.98 5.88
C ARG A 29 -18.08 6.79 4.41
N ARG A 30 -17.80 7.88 3.68
CA ARG A 30 -17.30 7.81 2.30
C ARG A 30 -15.88 7.24 2.24
N GLU A 31 -15.05 7.51 3.23
CA GLU A 31 -13.69 6.99 3.33
C GLU A 31 -13.70 5.45 3.47
N THR A 32 -14.55 4.90 4.35
CA THR A 32 -14.67 3.43 4.53
C THR A 32 -15.07 2.70 3.25
N GLY A 33 -16.05 3.23 2.51
CA GLY A 33 -16.49 2.62 1.25
C GLY A 33 -15.40 2.62 0.17
N ARG A 34 -14.55 3.65 0.14
CA ARG A 34 -13.41 3.73 -0.78
C ARG A 34 -12.31 2.74 -0.42
N LEU A 35 -12.04 2.54 0.87
CA LEU A 35 -11.06 1.55 1.36
C LEU A 35 -11.47 0.13 0.96
N VAL A 36 -12.70 -0.29 1.26
CA VAL A 36 -13.21 -1.62 0.90
C VAL A 36 -13.15 -1.84 -0.62
N HIS A 37 -13.51 -0.83 -1.41
CA HIS A 37 -13.41 -0.92 -2.87
C HIS A 37 -11.95 -1.03 -3.34
N ALA A 38 -11.02 -0.27 -2.75
CA ALA A 38 -9.61 -0.33 -3.08
C ALA A 38 -8.99 -1.68 -2.72
N CYS A 39 -9.30 -2.25 -1.55
CA CYS A 39 -8.83 -3.59 -1.17
C CYS A 39 -9.36 -4.67 -2.13
N LYS A 40 -10.64 -4.59 -2.53
CA LYS A 40 -11.19 -5.48 -3.57
C LYS A 40 -10.46 -5.33 -4.91
N LEU A 41 -10.18 -4.10 -5.32
CA LEU A 41 -9.44 -3.83 -6.55
C LEU A 41 -8.00 -4.36 -6.50
N PHE A 42 -7.37 -4.36 -5.31
CA PHE A 42 -6.06 -4.97 -5.11
C PHE A 42 -6.10 -6.45 -5.42
N HIS A 43 -7.01 -7.21 -4.79
CA HIS A 43 -7.13 -8.64 -5.02
C HIS A 43 -7.44 -8.98 -6.48
N LEU A 44 -8.28 -8.18 -7.16
CA LEU A 44 -8.59 -8.39 -8.58
C LEU A 44 -7.40 -8.20 -9.51
N ARG A 45 -6.42 -7.36 -9.13
CA ARG A 45 -5.27 -7.00 -9.97
C ARG A 45 -3.95 -7.53 -9.41
N ARG A 46 -4.00 -8.40 -8.41
CA ARG A 46 -2.85 -8.87 -7.66
C ARG A 46 -1.72 -9.41 -8.55
N GLU A 47 -2.04 -10.37 -9.41
CA GLU A 47 -1.05 -11.02 -10.28
C GLU A 47 -0.31 -10.01 -11.18
N TRP A 48 -1.03 -9.01 -11.69
CA TRP A 48 -0.44 -7.94 -12.51
C TRP A 48 0.48 -7.03 -11.71
N LEU A 49 0.09 -6.72 -10.45
CA LEU A 49 0.92 -5.89 -9.57
C LEU A 49 2.19 -6.63 -9.16
N GLU A 50 2.10 -7.93 -8.89
CA GLU A 50 3.25 -8.78 -8.59
C GLU A 50 4.20 -8.85 -9.79
N ALA A 51 3.67 -9.05 -11.00
CA ALA A 51 4.47 -9.03 -12.23
C ALA A 51 5.15 -7.67 -12.47
N ASP A 52 4.43 -6.55 -12.27
CA ASP A 52 5.00 -5.20 -12.34
C ASP A 52 6.10 -5.01 -11.29
N PHE A 53 5.90 -5.54 -10.06
CA PHE A 53 6.89 -5.47 -8.99
C PHE A 53 8.16 -6.23 -9.33
N VAL A 54 8.05 -7.45 -9.85
CA VAL A 54 9.23 -8.23 -10.32
C VAL A 54 9.95 -7.48 -11.44
N THR A 55 9.20 -6.90 -12.37
CA THR A 55 9.75 -6.17 -13.52
C THR A 55 10.52 -4.92 -13.11
N VAL A 56 9.97 -4.13 -12.18
CA VAL A 56 10.63 -2.92 -11.67
C VAL A 56 11.77 -3.29 -10.72
N GLY A 57 11.53 -4.25 -9.84
CA GLY A 57 12.45 -4.71 -8.82
C GLY A 57 13.71 -5.38 -9.36
N SER A 58 13.58 -6.23 -10.37
CA SER A 58 14.73 -6.90 -11.01
C SER A 58 15.72 -5.93 -11.67
N ARG A 59 15.27 -4.72 -12.03
CA ARG A 59 16.13 -3.67 -12.59
C ARG A 59 16.95 -2.94 -11.51
N ALA A 60 16.56 -3.05 -10.24
CA ALA A 60 17.26 -2.41 -9.14
C ALA A 60 18.50 -3.21 -8.73
N ILE A 61 19.69 -2.74 -9.12
CA ILE A 61 20.96 -3.34 -8.71
C ILE A 61 21.19 -3.05 -7.23
N LYS A 62 21.31 -4.09 -6.40
CA LYS A 62 21.50 -3.94 -4.95
C LYS A 62 23.01 -3.82 -4.59
N PRO A 63 23.42 -3.10 -3.52
CA PRO A 63 24.82 -2.71 -3.25
C PRO A 63 25.91 -3.78 -3.05
N HIS A 64 25.70 -5.05 -3.45
CA HIS A 64 26.65 -6.14 -3.16
C HIS A 64 26.86 -7.10 -4.34
N GLY A 65 26.66 -6.64 -5.58
CA GLY A 65 26.81 -7.49 -6.77
C GLY A 65 25.80 -8.63 -6.83
N LEU A 66 24.66 -8.50 -6.13
CA LEU A 66 23.56 -9.45 -6.14
C LEU A 66 22.43 -8.88 -7.01
N GLN A 67 22.01 -9.65 -8.00
CA GLN A 67 20.81 -9.42 -8.78
C GLN A 67 19.64 -10.20 -8.21
N TRP A 68 18.45 -9.63 -8.34
CA TRP A 68 17.22 -10.32 -8.02
C TRP A 68 16.90 -11.29 -9.16
N SER A 69 16.86 -12.59 -8.85
CA SER A 69 16.57 -13.63 -9.84
C SER A 69 15.09 -13.97 -9.91
N ASP A 70 14.42 -14.07 -8.75
CA ASP A 70 13.03 -14.49 -8.65
C ASP A 70 12.40 -14.03 -7.32
N CYS A 71 11.08 -14.10 -7.18
CA CYS A 71 10.40 -13.94 -5.90
C CYS A 71 9.10 -14.74 -5.79
N ASP A 72 8.78 -15.10 -4.55
CA ASP A 72 7.57 -15.83 -4.20
C ASP A 72 6.74 -15.01 -3.20
N PHE A 73 5.46 -14.81 -3.48
CA PHE A 73 4.56 -13.97 -2.69
C PHE A 73 3.59 -14.82 -1.88
N GLU A 74 3.34 -14.43 -0.63
CA GLU A 74 2.31 -15.07 0.19
C GLU A 74 0.92 -14.51 -0.11
N ASP A 75 -0.11 -15.34 0.00
CA ASP A 75 -1.50 -14.97 -0.30
C ASP A 75 -2.08 -13.85 0.59
N GLU A 76 -1.53 -13.62 1.78
CA GLU A 76 -2.05 -12.61 2.69
C GLU A 76 -1.48 -11.22 2.39
N ALA A 77 -2.36 -10.21 2.43
CA ALA A 77 -2.00 -8.81 2.25
C ALA A 77 -2.50 -7.99 3.45
N ALA A 78 -1.59 -7.27 4.09
CA ALA A 78 -1.93 -6.32 5.14
C ALA A 78 -2.08 -4.91 4.53
N PHE A 79 -3.09 -4.16 4.96
CA PHE A 79 -3.34 -2.82 4.45
C PHE A 79 -3.04 -1.76 5.51
N ALA A 80 -2.46 -0.64 5.10
CA ALA A 80 -2.27 0.51 5.98
C ALA A 80 -2.42 1.82 5.21
N THR A 81 -2.96 2.84 5.85
CA THR A 81 -3.06 4.20 5.31
C THR A 81 -1.88 5.02 5.81
N ASP A 82 -1.21 5.71 4.90
CA ASP A 82 -0.21 6.71 5.25
C ASP A 82 -0.89 7.93 5.88
N ARG A 83 -0.49 8.30 7.10
CA ARG A 83 -1.05 9.40 7.90
C ARG A 83 -0.83 10.76 7.25
N ASN A 84 0.31 10.94 6.58
CA ASN A 84 0.71 12.20 5.96
C ASN A 84 0.01 12.40 4.62
N THR A 85 0.01 11.38 3.77
CA THR A 85 -0.52 11.47 2.41
C THR A 85 -1.97 11.02 2.29
N ARG A 86 -2.51 10.34 3.32
CA ARG A 86 -3.82 9.65 3.31
C ARG A 86 -3.96 8.62 2.19
N GLN A 87 -2.84 8.14 1.64
CA GLN A 87 -2.83 7.11 0.60
C GLN A 87 -2.86 5.71 1.23
N LEU A 88 -3.63 4.82 0.61
CA LEU A 88 -3.68 3.42 1.01
C LEU A 88 -2.46 2.69 0.46
N ARG A 89 -1.86 1.85 1.30
CA ARG A 89 -0.75 0.97 0.95
C ARG A 89 -1.13 -0.47 1.27
N ALA A 90 -0.65 -1.39 0.45
CA ALA A 90 -0.76 -2.83 0.68
C ALA A 90 0.65 -3.39 0.89
N PHE A 91 0.78 -4.25 1.88
CA PHE A 91 1.99 -4.91 2.31
C PHE A 91 1.80 -6.41 2.13
N VAL A 92 2.62 -7.02 1.30
CA VAL A 92 2.54 -8.46 1.00
C VAL A 92 3.86 -9.09 1.37
N ALA A 93 3.81 -10.21 2.11
CA ALA A 93 5.02 -10.95 2.42
C ALA A 93 5.59 -11.53 1.13
N VAL A 94 6.88 -11.33 0.91
CA VAL A 94 7.58 -11.79 -0.29
C VAL A 94 8.92 -12.38 0.09
N THR A 95 9.19 -13.54 -0.47
CA THR A 95 10.49 -14.16 -0.47
C THR A 95 11.24 -13.74 -1.72
N ILE A 96 12.40 -13.09 -1.56
CA ILE A 96 13.22 -12.63 -2.68
C ILE A 96 14.45 -13.53 -2.83
N TYR A 97 14.65 -14.05 -4.03
CA TYR A 97 15.80 -14.86 -4.43
C TYR A 97 16.86 -13.97 -5.09
N LEU A 98 18.09 -14.03 -4.58
CA LEU A 98 19.21 -13.21 -5.00
C LEU A 98 20.36 -14.08 -5.52
N CYS A 99 20.85 -13.77 -6.72
CA CYS A 99 21.99 -14.43 -7.34
C CYS A 99 23.15 -13.43 -7.53
N PRO A 100 24.42 -13.87 -7.45
CA PRO A 100 25.55 -13.05 -7.87
C PRO A 100 25.45 -12.65 -9.36
N ILE A 101 25.87 -11.42 -9.69
CA ILE A 101 25.92 -10.91 -11.08
C ILE A 101 27.05 -11.58 -11.88
N ASP A 102 28.16 -11.91 -11.19
CA ASP A 102 29.32 -12.59 -11.78
C ASP A 102 29.06 -14.11 -11.83
N GLY A 103 28.35 -14.55 -12.87
CA GLY A 103 28.26 -15.97 -13.22
C GLY A 103 29.61 -16.50 -13.72
N GLY A 104 30.51 -16.86 -12.81
CA GLY A 104 31.69 -17.65 -13.13
C GLY A 104 31.40 -19.13 -12.91
N GLU A 105 31.54 -19.96 -13.95
CA GLU A 105 31.65 -21.41 -13.79
C GLU A 105 32.80 -21.70 -12.83
N ALA A 106 32.48 -22.07 -11.59
CA ALA A 106 33.45 -22.51 -10.61
C ALA A 106 32.80 -23.51 -9.67
N GLU A 107 32.93 -24.77 -10.07
CA GLU A 107 33.15 -25.94 -9.22
C GLU A 107 33.01 -25.69 -7.70
N GLY A 108 31.92 -26.19 -7.11
CA GLY A 108 31.79 -26.36 -5.66
C GLY A 108 31.43 -25.11 -4.84
N ASP A 109 30.13 -24.95 -4.56
CA ASP A 109 29.61 -24.31 -3.32
C ASP A 109 29.64 -22.78 -3.17
N ARG A 110 29.84 -21.98 -4.24
CA ARG A 110 29.78 -20.49 -4.14
C ARG A 110 28.78 -19.76 -5.03
N GLY A 111 27.78 -20.48 -5.54
CA GLY A 111 26.67 -19.93 -6.33
C GLY A 111 25.29 -20.10 -5.67
N SER A 112 25.20 -20.21 -4.34
CA SER A 112 23.91 -20.43 -3.69
C SER A 112 23.02 -19.18 -3.81
N THR A 113 21.88 -19.35 -4.50
CA THR A 113 20.79 -18.38 -4.49
C THR A 113 20.44 -18.06 -3.04
N LYS A 114 20.62 -16.79 -2.64
CA LYS A 114 20.29 -16.35 -1.30
C LYS A 114 18.83 -15.97 -1.26
N GLN A 115 18.08 -16.65 -0.41
CA GLN A 115 16.70 -16.30 -0.10
C GLN A 115 16.66 -15.26 1.02
N ARG A 116 15.82 -14.23 0.88
CA ARG A 116 15.55 -13.27 1.96
C ARG A 116 14.06 -13.00 2.06
N ALA A 117 13.54 -13.11 3.28
CA ALA A 117 12.22 -12.60 3.61
C ALA A 117 12.20 -11.07 3.48
N ALA A 118 11.14 -10.56 2.88
CA ALA A 118 10.88 -9.15 2.71
C ALA A 118 9.37 -8.89 2.68
N THR A 119 9.00 -7.62 2.69
CA THR A 119 7.65 -7.16 2.48
C THR A 119 7.61 -6.27 1.24
N ALA A 120 6.83 -6.67 0.24
CA ALA A 120 6.55 -5.86 -0.94
C ALA A 120 5.55 -4.75 -0.58
N VAL A 121 5.82 -3.54 -1.07
CA VAL A 121 4.99 -2.37 -0.80
C VAL A 121 4.31 -1.92 -2.10
N PHE A 122 2.98 -1.86 -2.06
CA PHE A 122 2.13 -1.32 -3.13
C PHE A 122 1.43 -0.07 -2.64
N HIS A 123 1.18 0.89 -3.52
CA HIS A 123 0.49 2.13 -3.17
C HIS A 123 -0.72 2.37 -4.08
N PHE A 124 -1.77 2.97 -3.52
CA PHE A 124 -2.99 3.31 -4.24
C PHE A 124 -3.03 4.80 -4.56
N ASP A 125 -3.06 5.17 -5.83
CA ASP A 125 -3.08 6.57 -6.29
C ASP A 125 -4.47 7.23 -6.21
N GLY A 126 -5.48 6.49 -5.75
CA GLY A 126 -6.88 6.91 -5.70
C GLY A 126 -7.73 6.35 -6.84
N ARG A 127 -7.13 5.76 -7.87
CA ARG A 127 -7.79 5.09 -9.01
C ARG A 127 -7.27 3.69 -9.25
N ARG A 128 -5.96 3.48 -9.14
CA ARG A 128 -5.28 2.22 -9.41
C ARG A 128 -4.21 1.93 -8.37
N TRP A 129 -3.90 0.66 -8.24
CA TRP A 129 -2.74 0.19 -7.51
C TRP A 129 -1.51 0.26 -8.40
N LEU A 130 -0.39 0.64 -7.79
CA LEU A 130 0.91 0.82 -8.41
C LEU A 130 2.01 0.28 -7.49
N THR A 131 3.17 0.05 -8.08
CA THR A 131 4.37 -0.38 -7.35
C THR A 131 5.60 0.34 -7.89
N ASP A 132 6.51 0.66 -6.98
CA ASP A 132 7.82 1.21 -7.30
C ASP A 132 8.92 0.13 -7.20
N GLY A 133 8.55 -1.15 -7.05
CA GLY A 133 9.49 -2.25 -6.79
C GLY A 133 10.14 -2.18 -5.40
N ARG A 134 9.54 -1.44 -4.47
CA ARG A 134 10.09 -1.25 -3.12
C ARG A 134 9.81 -2.47 -2.24
N ALA A 135 10.88 -3.10 -1.75
CA ALA A 135 10.82 -4.19 -0.79
C ALA A 135 11.49 -3.80 0.54
N ILE A 136 10.83 -4.06 1.66
CA ILE A 136 11.36 -3.89 3.02
C ILE A 136 11.92 -5.24 3.48
N PHE A 137 13.24 -5.36 3.59
CA PHE A 137 13.88 -6.64 3.92
C PHE A 137 13.84 -6.95 5.41
N ASN A 138 13.78 -8.24 5.74
CA ASN A 138 13.83 -8.79 7.10
C ASN A 138 12.65 -8.39 8.01
N LEU A 139 11.54 -7.91 7.45
CA LEU A 139 10.32 -7.63 8.18
C LEU A 139 9.15 -8.29 7.47
N ASN A 140 8.25 -8.89 8.24
CA ASN A 140 6.95 -9.33 7.74
C ASN A 140 5.99 -8.12 7.57
N PRO A 141 4.83 -8.27 6.89
CA PRO A 141 3.93 -7.16 6.63
C PRO A 141 3.45 -6.42 7.88
N LEU A 142 3.15 -7.16 8.95
CA LEU A 142 2.67 -6.57 10.20
C LEU A 142 3.79 -5.83 10.93
N GLU A 143 4.97 -6.46 11.05
CA GLU A 143 6.18 -5.86 11.61
C GLU A 143 6.60 -4.61 10.83
N ALA A 144 6.45 -4.62 9.50
CA ALA A 144 6.73 -3.44 8.67
C ALA A 144 5.77 -2.30 9.01
N ILE A 145 4.48 -2.57 9.18
CA ILE A 145 3.49 -1.57 9.57
C ILE A 145 3.79 -1.04 10.98
N GLU A 146 4.12 -1.92 11.94
CA GLU A 146 4.48 -1.55 13.31
C GLU A 146 5.77 -0.72 13.37
N HIS A 147 6.79 -1.11 12.59
CA HIS A 147 8.06 -0.39 12.50
C HIS A 147 7.84 1.04 11.98
N PHE A 148 6.92 1.23 11.03
CA PHE A 148 6.56 2.52 10.44
C PHE A 148 5.27 3.12 11.00
N GLN A 149 4.84 2.74 12.21
CA GLN A 149 3.57 3.18 12.84
C GLN A 149 3.41 4.71 13.00
N HIS A 150 4.52 5.45 13.04
CA HIS A 150 4.49 6.91 13.09
C HIS A 150 3.93 7.52 11.79
N GLU A 151 4.11 6.82 10.67
CA GLU A 151 3.66 7.23 9.34
C GLU A 151 2.45 6.41 8.86
N LEU A 152 2.25 5.20 9.39
CA LEU A 152 1.21 4.28 8.92
C LEU A 152 0.13 4.06 9.98
N GLU A 153 -1.10 3.91 9.51
CA GLU A 153 -2.27 3.51 10.31
C GLU A 153 -2.85 2.24 9.69
N MET A 154 -2.83 1.13 10.43
CA MET A 154 -3.35 -0.15 9.94
C MET A 154 -4.84 -0.04 9.60
N VAL A 155 -5.23 -0.68 8.49
CA VAL A 155 -6.62 -0.80 8.05
C VAL A 155 -7.01 -2.26 8.20
N ASP A 156 -7.95 -2.52 9.12
CA ASP A 156 -8.57 -3.83 9.36
C ASP A 156 -9.74 -4.08 8.39
#